data_AF-A0AB38P1E2-F1
#
_entry.id   AF-A0AB38P1E2-F1
#
_cell.length_a   1.000
_cell.length_b   1.000
_cell.length_c   1.000
_cell.angle_alpha   90.00
_cell.angle_beta   90.00
_cell.angle_gamma   90.00
#
_symmetry.space_group_name_H-M   'P 1'
#
loop_
_entity.id
_entity.type
_entity.pdbx_description
1 polymer ?
#
loop_
_entity_poly.entity_id
_entity_poly.type
_entity_poly.pdbx_seq_one_letter_code
_entity_poly.pdbx_strand_id
1 'polypeptide(L)'
;MSRPIKWTSRVVAFLAIAFVLMLSGVFDPLAESLKYTLTNALNALPTDKPEPYPDRVENSYFTVYVALNMLAASVAVFVCEKLIGLARSS
;
A
#
# COMPACT_ATOMS: atom_id res chain seq x y z
N MET A 1 -1.92 -19.27 -21.77
CA MET A 1 -0.76 -18.69 -21.06
C MET A 1 -0.31 -19.65 -19.98
N SER A 2 0.99 -19.92 -19.87
CA SER A 2 1.51 -20.73 -18.77
C SER A 2 1.21 -20.02 -17.43
N ARG A 3 0.86 -20.80 -16.41
CA ARG A 3 0.57 -20.30 -15.06
C ARG A 3 1.58 -19.26 -14.53
N PRO A 4 2.92 -19.40 -14.72
CA PRO A 4 3.87 -18.39 -14.26
C PRO A 4 3.72 -17.04 -14.95
N ILE A 5 3.51 -17.01 -16.28
CA ILE A 5 3.38 -15.75 -17.05
C ILE A 5 2.18 -14.92 -16.56
N LYS A 6 1.07 -15.59 -16.22
CA LYS A 6 -0.12 -14.93 -15.66
C LYS A 6 0.14 -14.32 -14.28
N TRP A 7 0.97 -14.96 -13.47
CA TRP A 7 1.35 -14.43 -12.16
C TRP A 7 2.33 -13.26 -12.29
N THR A 8 3.30 -13.34 -13.19
CA THR A 8 4.25 -12.25 -13.45
C THR A 8 3.52 -10.99 -13.91
N SER A 9 2.55 -11.10 -14.83
CA SER A 9 1.80 -9.94 -15.30
C SER A 9 0.96 -9.27 -14.19
N ARG A 10 0.44 -10.05 -13.23
CA ARG A 10 -0.28 -9.53 -12.05
C ARG A 10 0.63 -8.72 -11.15
N VAL A 11 1.82 -9.26 -10.87
CA VAL A 11 2.82 -8.57 -10.04
C VAL A 11 3.28 -7.27 -10.70
N VAL A 12 3.54 -7.29 -12.01
CA VAL A 12 3.93 -6.09 -12.76
C VAL A 12 2.81 -5.05 -12.74
N ALA A 13 1.55 -5.45 -13.01
CA ALA A 13 0.41 -4.54 -12.95
C ALA A 13 0.21 -3.95 -11.54
N PHE A 14 0.34 -4.79 -10.51
CA PHE A 14 0.27 -4.35 -9.12
C PHE A 14 1.33 -3.30 -8.80
N LEU A 15 2.60 -3.56 -9.14
CA LEU A 15 3.69 -2.63 -8.89
C LEU A 15 3.52 -1.32 -9.67
N ALA A 16 3.08 -1.40 -10.93
CA ALA A 16 2.83 -0.21 -11.75
C ALA A 16 1.72 0.66 -11.16
N ILE A 17 0.61 0.06 -10.71
CA ILE A 17 -0.49 0.80 -10.08
C ILE A 17 -0.04 1.40 -8.75
N ALA A 18 0.64 0.63 -7.90
CA ALA A 18 1.17 1.13 -6.63
C ALA A 18 2.10 2.33 -6.84
N PHE A 19 2.98 2.26 -7.83
CA PHE A 19 3.89 3.35 -8.17
C PHE A 19 3.15 4.61 -8.63
N VAL A 20 2.14 4.47 -9.51
CA VAL A 20 1.33 5.60 -9.97
C VAL A 20 0.54 6.23 -8.81
N LEU A 21 -0.04 5.41 -7.93
CA LEU A 21 -0.74 5.91 -6.75
C LEU A 21 0.21 6.65 -5.80
N MET A 22 1.42 6.13 -5.59
CA MET A 22 2.45 6.80 -4.80
C MET A 22 2.90 8.13 -5.40
N LEU A 23 2.98 8.24 -6.73
CA LEU A 23 3.29 9.52 -7.39
C LEU A 23 2.13 10.52 -7.29
N SER A 24 0.89 10.03 -7.20
CA SER A 24 -0.29 10.88 -7.18
C SER A 24 -0.52 11.62 -5.85
N GLY A 25 0.06 11.14 -4.75
CA GLY A 25 -0.13 11.73 -3.42
C GLY A 25 -1.54 11.56 -2.85
N VAL A 26 -2.41 10.76 -3.48
CA VAL A 26 -3.82 10.62 -3.07
C VAL A 26 -3.98 10.19 -1.61
N PHE A 27 -3.03 9.41 -1.09
CA PHE A 27 -3.04 8.93 0.30
C PHE A 27 -2.19 9.78 1.27
N ASP A 28 -1.55 10.86 0.82
CA ASP A 28 -0.78 11.78 1.68
C ASP A 28 -1.60 12.31 2.86
N PRO A 29 -2.82 12.87 2.67
CA PRO A 29 -3.59 13.40 3.80
C PRO A 29 -3.99 12.30 4.79
N LEU A 30 -4.20 11.08 4.30
CA LEU A 30 -4.56 9.94 5.16
C LEU A 30 -3.35 9.45 5.95
N ALA A 31 -2.18 9.35 5.33
CA ALA A 31 -0.93 9.01 6.00
C ALA A 31 -0.55 10.06 7.05
N GLU A 32 -0.72 11.34 6.73
CA GLU A 32 -0.46 12.47 7.63
C GLU A 32 -1.38 12.45 8.86
N SER A 33 -2.65 12.06 8.67
CA SER A 33 -3.60 11.94 9.79
C SER A 33 -3.30 10.75 10.72
N LEU A 34 -2.74 9.67 10.16
CA LEU A 34 -2.55 8.40 10.88
C LEU A 34 -1.17 8.26 11.52
N LYS A 35 -0.17 9.07 11.11
CA LYS A 35 1.21 8.92 11.58
C LYS A 35 1.32 8.95 13.11
N TYR A 36 0.69 9.91 13.78
CA TYR A 36 0.75 10.02 15.24
C TYR A 36 -0.02 8.90 15.95
N THR A 37 -1.17 8.50 15.41
CA THR A 37 -1.96 7.39 15.97
C THR A 37 -1.18 6.08 15.88
N LEU A 38 -0.55 5.80 14.73
CA LEU A 38 0.25 4.60 14.54
C LEU A 38 1.49 4.63 15.42
N THR A 39 2.22 5.76 15.48
CA THR A 39 3.40 5.89 16.34
C THR A 39 3.05 5.67 17.81
N ASN A 40 1.92 6.21 18.29
CA ASN A 40 1.48 5.98 19.67
C ASN A 40 1.08 4.53 19.93
N ALA A 41 0.42 3.87 18.96
CA ALA A 41 0.08 2.45 19.07
C ALA A 41 1.33 1.55 19.10
N LEU A 42 2.32 1.84 18.25
CA LEU A 42 3.60 1.12 18.21
C LEU A 42 4.45 1.37 19.47
N ASN A 43 4.39 2.58 20.04
CA ASN A 43 5.09 2.90 21.28
C ASN A 43 4.50 2.22 22.51
N ALA A 44 3.26 1.71 22.44
CA ALA A 44 2.70 0.89 23.50
C ALA A 44 3.34 -0.52 23.55
N LEU A 45 4.06 -0.92 22.50
CA LEU A 45 4.81 -2.17 22.47
C LEU A 45 6.20 -1.94 23.11
N PRO A 46 6.62 -2.80 24.05
CA PRO A 46 7.94 -2.68 24.66
C PRO A 46 9.01 -2.89 23.58
N THR A 47 9.75 -1.83 23.27
CA THR A 47 10.87 -1.85 22.32
C THR A 47 12.14 -1.45 23.08
N ASP A 48 13.18 -2.27 22.95
CA ASP A 48 14.37 -2.20 23.81
C ASP A 48 15.16 -0.89 23.69
N LYS A 49 15.00 -0.14 22.59
CA LYS A 49 15.59 1.19 22.38
C LYS A 49 14.71 2.02 21.45
N PRO A 50 13.81 2.86 21.97
CA PRO A 50 13.00 3.72 21.12
C PRO A 50 13.89 4.75 20.41
N GLU A 51 13.88 4.75 19.08
CA GLU A 51 14.38 5.86 18.27
C GLU A 51 13.74 7.19 18.71
N PRO A 52 14.35 8.35 18.42
CA PRO A 52 13.72 9.64 18.70
C PRO A 52 12.27 9.68 18.20
N TYR A 53 11.36 10.23 19.01
CA TYR A 53 9.94 10.27 18.66
C TYR A 53 9.65 10.90 17.28
N PRO A 54 10.33 11.99 16.86
CA PRO A 54 10.13 12.57 15.53
C PRO A 54 10.44 11.58 14.39
N ASP A 55 11.55 10.86 14.48
CA ASP A 55 12.01 9.91 13.47
C ASP A 55 11.02 8.73 13.35
N ARG A 56 10.45 8.29 14.47
CA ARG A 56 9.39 7.26 14.49
C ARG A 56 8.09 7.74 13.85
N VAL A 57 7.74 9.01 14.00
CA VAL A 57 6.55 9.60 13.36
C VAL A 57 6.73 9.66 11.85
N GLU A 58 7.90 10.07 11.37
CA GLU A 58 8.21 10.09 9.94
C GLU A 58 8.24 8.68 9.33
N ASN A 59 8.84 7.72 10.03
CA ASN A 59 8.81 6.33 9.60
C ASN A 59 7.38 5.75 9.61
N SER A 60 6.56 6.12 10.59
CA SER A 60 5.15 5.72 10.65
C SER A 60 4.35 6.34 9.50
N TYR A 61 4.58 7.61 9.17
CA TYR A 61 4.00 8.26 8.00
C TYR A 61 4.33 7.48 6.72
N PHE A 62 5.62 7.23 6.46
CA PHE A 62 6.06 6.52 5.27
C PHE A 62 5.46 5.11 5.19
N THR A 63 5.44 4.41 6.33
CA THR A 63 4.87 3.06 6.44
C THR A 63 3.38 3.06 6.10
N VAL A 64 2.60 3.99 6.67
CA VAL A 64 1.17 4.11 6.39
C VAL A 64 0.94 4.47 4.92
N TYR A 65 1.70 5.43 4.40
CA TYR A 65 1.60 5.87 3.02
C TYR A 65 1.82 4.71 2.04
N VAL A 66 2.90 3.95 2.24
CA VAL A 66 3.20 2.78 1.41
C VAL A 66 2.15 1.70 1.57
N ALA A 67 1.73 1.39 2.80
CA ALA A 67 0.73 0.36 3.07
C ALA A 67 -0.62 0.67 2.39
N LEU A 68 -1.10 1.91 2.45
CA LEU A 68 -2.34 2.34 1.81
C LEU A 68 -2.26 2.23 0.29
N ASN A 69 -1.16 2.68 -0.31
CA ASN A 69 -0.94 2.59 -1.75
C ASN A 69 -0.89 1.12 -2.22
N MET A 70 -0.21 0.25 -1.47
CA MET A 70 -0.12 -1.17 -1.76
C MET A 70 -1.49 -1.86 -1.61
N LEU A 71 -2.26 -1.55 -0.58
CA LEU A 71 -3.63 -2.05 -0.42
C LEU A 71 -4.52 -1.61 -1.57
N ALA A 72 -4.52 -0.32 -1.92
CA ALA A 72 -5.31 0.21 -3.02
C ALA A 72 -4.94 -0.43 -4.37
N ALA A 73 -3.65 -0.62 -4.64
CA ALA A 73 -3.17 -1.30 -5.83
C ALA A 73 -3.65 -2.75 -5.89
N SER A 74 -3.66 -3.48 -4.76
CA SER A 74 -4.15 -4.85 -4.71
C SER A 74 -5.64 -4.95 -5.07
N VAL A 75 -6.46 -4.02 -4.53
CA VAL A 75 -7.88 -3.94 -4.82
C VAL A 75 -8.10 -3.59 -6.29
N ALA A 76 -7.36 -2.62 -6.83
CA ALA A 76 -7.45 -2.22 -8.22
C ALA A 76 -7.14 -3.38 -9.19
N VAL A 77 -6.06 -4.13 -8.96
CA VAL A 77 -5.73 -5.31 -9.77
C VAL A 77 -6.86 -6.33 -9.70
N PHE A 78 -7.37 -6.63 -8.51
CA PHE A 78 -8.45 -7.60 -8.34
C PHE A 78 -9.74 -7.19 -9.07
N VAL A 79 -10.14 -5.93 -8.95
CA VAL A 79 -11.32 -5.37 -9.63
C VAL A 79 -11.13 -5.42 -11.14
N CYS A 80 -9.98 -4.98 -11.65
CA CYS A 80 -9.67 -5.05 -13.08
C CYS A 80 -9.75 -6.49 -13.62
N GLU A 81 -9.21 -7.47 -12.88
CA GLU A 81 -9.32 -8.87 -13.28
C GLU A 81 -10.76 -9.37 -13.34
N LYS A 82 -11.59 -8.98 -12.37
CA LYS A 82 -13.01 -9.34 -12.35
C LYS A 82 -13.78 -8.71 -13.50
N LEU A 83 -13.53 -7.43 -13.80
CA LEU A 83 -14.15 -6.74 -14.93
C LEU A 83 -13.75 -7.37 -16.27
N ILE A 84 -12.47 -7.70 -16.47
CA ILE A 84 -12.00 -8.40 -17.68
C ILE A 84 -12.65 -9.79 -17.79
N GLY A 85 -12.84 -10.48 -16.65
CA GLY A 85 -13.54 -11.76 -16.60
C GLY A 85 -14.99 -11.63 -17.07
N LEU A 86 -15.72 -10.64 -16.54
CA LEU A 86 -17.11 -10.37 -16.91
C LEU A 86 -17.26 -9.99 -18.40
N ALA A 87 -16.37 -9.13 -18.90
CA ALA A 87 -16.38 -8.69 -20.29
C ALA A 87 -16.10 -9.83 -21.29
N ARG A 88 -15.38 -10.89 -20.87
CA ARG A 88 -15.15 -12.08 -21.70
C ARG A 88 -16.27 -13.11 -21.63
N SER A 89 -17.14 -13.01 -20.63
CA SER A 89 -18.30 -13.91 -20.44
C SER A 89 -19.61 -13.33 -21.00
N SER A 90 -19.60 -12.07 -21.42
CA SER A 90 -20.68 -11.42 -22.17
C SER A 90 -20.46 -11.54 -23.67
#